data_AF-B7PSG1-F1
#
_entry.id   AF-B7PSG1-F1
#
_cell.length_a   1.000
_cell.length_b   1.000
_cell.length_c   1.000
_cell.angle_alpha   90.00
_cell.angle_beta   90.00
_cell.angle_gamma   90.00
#
_symmetry.space_group_name_H-M   'P 1'
#
loop_
_entity.id
_entity.type
_entity.pdbx_description
1 polymer ?
#
loop_
_entity_poly.entity_id
_entity_poly.type
_entity_poly.pdbx_seq_one_letter_code
_entity_poly.pdbx_strand_id
1 'polypeptide(L)'
;GYDALSGHNGFEFSVKNSSTANPDEDKCSQKRLSGGWWFKKCNEANLNGFKLPFVLPNKPLAITWNVKSDINAYSYTYDKVEMKIRDADFGFCRGSLKF
;
A
#
# COMPACT_ATOMS: atom_id res chain seq x y z
N GLY A 1 5.79 15.56 -1.29
CA GLY A 1 5.42 14.16 -0.99
C GLY A 1 3.97 14.13 -0.57
N TYR A 2 3.21 13.12 -0.98
CA TYR A 2 1.81 12.94 -0.60
C TYR A 2 1.68 11.78 0.38
N ASP A 3 0.81 11.93 1.38
CA ASP A 3 0.48 10.89 2.34
C ASP A 3 -0.63 9.99 1.78
N ALA A 4 -0.22 8.94 1.09
CA ALA A 4 -1.15 7.94 0.54
C ALA A 4 -1.65 6.95 1.61
N LEU A 5 -1.07 6.93 2.82
CA LEU A 5 -1.43 5.99 3.87
C LEU A 5 -2.55 6.53 4.78
N SER A 6 -2.60 7.85 5.01
CA SER A 6 -3.61 8.50 5.87
C SER A 6 -5.06 8.06 5.57
N GLY A 7 -5.38 7.88 4.28
CA GLY A 7 -6.71 7.48 3.83
C GLY A 7 -7.12 6.08 4.30
N HIS A 8 -6.17 5.23 4.69
CA HIS A 8 -6.38 3.87 5.18
C HIS A 8 -6.59 3.81 6.70
N ASN A 9 -6.46 4.94 7.42
CA ASN A 9 -6.68 4.98 8.85
C ASN A 9 -8.12 4.55 9.22
N GLY A 10 -8.25 3.67 10.21
CA GLY A 10 -9.53 3.13 10.68
C GLY A 10 -10.12 2.02 9.81
N PHE A 11 -9.48 1.63 8.70
CA PHE A 11 -9.91 0.47 7.93
C PHE A 11 -9.34 -0.82 8.54
N GLU A 12 -10.12 -1.89 8.46
CA GLU A 12 -9.70 -3.20 8.93
C GLU A 12 -8.70 -3.85 7.95
N PHE A 13 -7.79 -4.64 8.51
CA PHE A 13 -6.89 -5.44 7.70
C PHE A 13 -7.67 -6.54 6.99
N SER A 14 -7.50 -6.66 5.68
CA SER A 14 -8.10 -7.74 4.89
C SER A 14 -7.12 -8.28 3.86
N VAL A 15 -7.41 -9.48 3.36
CA VAL A 15 -6.58 -10.16 2.36
C VAL A 15 -7.35 -10.21 1.05
N LYS A 16 -6.67 -9.87 -0.05
CA LYS A 16 -7.23 -9.80 -1.40
C LYS A 16 -6.47 -10.74 -2.33
N ASN A 17 -7.21 -11.49 -3.14
CA ASN A 17 -6.64 -12.49 -4.05
C ASN A 17 -6.83 -12.07 -5.51
N SER A 18 -5.73 -11.97 -6.25
CA SER A 18 -5.70 -11.58 -7.66
C SER A 18 -5.76 -12.76 -8.65
N SER A 19 -5.67 -14.00 -8.15
CA SER A 19 -5.54 -15.23 -8.95
C SER A 19 -6.85 -16.00 -9.10
N THR A 20 -7.96 -15.51 -8.54
CA THR A 20 -9.29 -16.10 -8.66
C THR A 20 -9.94 -15.75 -10.00
N ALA A 21 -10.97 -16.51 -10.41
CA ALA A 21 -11.76 -16.21 -11.60
C ALA A 21 -12.46 -14.84 -11.51
N ASN A 22 -12.86 -14.45 -10.30
CA ASN A 22 -13.35 -13.12 -9.96
C ASN A 22 -12.36 -12.47 -8.97
N PRO A 23 -11.33 -11.78 -9.47
CA PRO A 23 -10.34 -11.13 -8.62
C PRO A 23 -10.96 -9.96 -7.87
N ASP A 24 -10.47 -9.70 -6.66
CA ASP A 24 -10.76 -8.45 -5.99
C ASP A 24 -10.15 -7.29 -6.77
N GLU A 25 -10.89 -6.21 -6.97
CA GLU A 25 -10.44 -5.04 -7.73
C GLU A 25 -10.68 -3.74 -6.98
N ASP A 26 -9.78 -2.78 -7.13
CA ASP A 26 -10.01 -1.44 -6.66
C ASP A 26 -11.13 -0.79 -7.47
N LYS A 27 -12.07 -0.15 -6.77
CA LYS A 27 -13.25 0.45 -7.40
C LYS A 27 -12.93 1.67 -8.26
N CYS A 28 -11.76 2.29 -8.09
CA CYS A 28 -11.46 3.58 -8.71
C CYS A 28 -10.45 3.43 -9.85
N SER A 29 -9.50 2.50 -9.72
CA SER A 29 -8.59 2.16 -10.83
C SER A 29 -9.00 0.92 -11.62
N GLN A 30 -9.99 0.14 -11.17
CA GLN A 30 -10.37 -1.16 -11.75
C GLN A 30 -9.19 -2.13 -11.91
N LYS A 31 -8.20 -2.00 -11.02
CA LYS A 31 -7.01 -2.86 -11.02
C LYS A 31 -7.14 -3.90 -9.94
N ARG A 32 -6.61 -5.10 -10.18
CA ARG A 32 -6.68 -6.22 -9.23
C ARG A 32 -5.92 -5.90 -7.95
N LEU A 33 -6.52 -6.12 -6.81
CA LEU A 33 -5.87 -6.03 -5.51
C LEU A 33 -5.20 -7.36 -5.17
N SER A 34 -4.10 -7.28 -4.43
CA SER A 34 -3.36 -8.46 -3.98
C SER A 34 -2.72 -8.20 -2.62
N GLY A 35 -2.48 -9.28 -1.88
CA GLY A 35 -1.82 -9.24 -0.58
C GLY A 35 -2.77 -8.87 0.56
N GLY A 36 -2.17 -8.64 1.73
CA GLY A 36 -2.89 -8.19 2.92
C GLY A 36 -2.64 -6.70 3.17
N TRP A 37 -3.69 -5.92 3.32
CA TRP A 37 -3.60 -4.48 3.54
C TRP A 37 -4.83 -3.95 4.28
N TRP A 38 -4.75 -2.74 4.79
CA TRP A 38 -5.91 -1.99 5.27
C TRP A 38 -6.68 -1.43 4.07
N PHE A 39 -7.33 -2.31 3.30
CA PHE A 39 -7.97 -1.94 2.04
C PHE A 39 -9.18 -1.02 2.26
N LYS A 40 -9.36 -0.09 1.31
CA LYS A 40 -10.49 0.85 1.25
C LYS A 40 -10.99 1.01 -0.17
N LYS A 41 -12.13 1.69 -0.32
CA LYS A 41 -12.57 2.19 -1.63
C LYS A 41 -11.57 3.23 -2.16
N CYS A 42 -11.15 3.10 -3.41
CA CYS A 42 -10.05 3.88 -4.00
C CYS A 42 -8.74 3.67 -3.24
N ASN A 43 -8.17 2.48 -3.35
CA ASN A 43 -6.97 2.09 -2.62
C ASN A 43 -5.74 2.89 -3.07
N GLU A 44 -5.30 3.89 -2.28
CA GLU A 44 -4.22 4.79 -2.68
C GLU A 44 -2.82 4.25 -2.36
N ALA A 45 -2.68 3.39 -1.36
CA ALA A 45 -1.42 2.72 -1.02
C ALA A 45 -1.63 1.22 -0.88
N ASN A 46 -0.64 0.43 -1.28
CA ASN A 46 -0.53 -0.99 -0.94
C ASN A 46 0.92 -1.42 -1.09
N LEU A 47 1.67 -1.45 0.02
CA LEU A 47 3.08 -1.87 -0.01
C LEU A 47 3.24 -3.39 -0.06
N ASN A 48 2.15 -4.13 0.21
CA ASN A 48 2.09 -5.59 0.19
C ASN A 48 1.52 -6.12 -1.14
N GLY A 49 1.38 -5.27 -2.15
CA GLY A 49 0.97 -5.66 -3.49
C GLY A 49 2.01 -6.57 -4.16
N PHE A 50 1.56 -7.38 -5.11
CA PHE A 50 2.41 -8.33 -5.81
C PHE A 50 3.61 -7.62 -6.49
N LYS A 51 4.83 -8.08 -6.21
CA LYS A 51 6.03 -7.54 -6.87
C LYS A 51 6.08 -8.06 -8.31
N LEU A 52 5.79 -7.18 -9.26
CA LEU A 52 5.91 -7.48 -10.69
C LEU A 52 7.37 -7.34 -11.14
N PRO A 53 8.02 -8.41 -11.65
CA PRO A 53 9.35 -8.31 -12.24
C PRO A 53 9.34 -7.74 -13.66
N PHE A 54 8.16 -7.59 -14.28
CA PHE A 54 7.95 -7.02 -15.61
C PHE A 54 6.55 -6.39 -15.73
N VAL A 55 6.36 -5.48 -16.67
CA VAL A 55 5.07 -4.80 -16.90
C VAL A 55 4.11 -5.76 -17.59
N LEU A 56 3.10 -6.24 -16.88
CA LEU A 56 2.01 -7.02 -17.47
C LEU A 56 0.99 -6.12 -18.19
N PRO A 57 0.35 -6.61 -19.29
CA PRO A 57 -0.69 -5.87 -20.01
C PRO A 57 -1.90 -5.57 -19.13
N ASN A 58 -2.33 -6.57 -18.35
CA ASN A 58 -3.30 -6.41 -17.27
C ASN A 58 -2.51 -6.12 -16.00
N LYS A 59 -2.48 -4.86 -15.55
CA LYS A 59 -1.71 -4.44 -14.38
C LYS A 59 -2.46 -4.81 -13.09
N PRO A 60 -2.16 -5.93 -12.38
CA PRO A 60 -2.56 -6.01 -10.97
C PRO A 60 -1.94 -4.81 -10.23
N LEU A 61 -2.60 -4.31 -9.18
CA LEU A 61 -2.00 -3.36 -8.25
C LEU A 61 -0.83 -4.07 -7.59
N ALA A 62 0.33 -3.84 -8.20
CA ALA A 62 1.63 -4.08 -7.60
C ALA A 62 1.79 -3.18 -6.38
N ILE A 63 3.00 -3.16 -5.83
CA ILE A 63 3.38 -2.19 -4.81
C ILE A 63 2.98 -0.78 -5.28
N THR A 64 2.09 -0.11 -4.54
CA THR A 64 1.48 1.16 -4.95
C THR A 64 1.63 2.23 -3.88
N TRP A 65 1.97 3.45 -4.29
CA TRP A 65 1.89 4.67 -3.50
C TRP A 65 1.45 5.84 -4.39
N ASN A 66 0.14 6.12 -4.40
CA ASN A 66 -0.44 7.10 -5.32
C ASN A 66 -0.23 8.53 -4.83
N VAL A 67 0.38 9.36 -5.68
CA VAL A 67 0.61 10.78 -5.40
C VAL A 67 -0.55 11.58 -6.02
N LYS A 68 -1.30 12.33 -5.19
CA LYS A 68 -2.58 12.99 -5.55
C LYS A 68 -2.51 14.01 -6.71
N SER A 69 -1.31 14.37 -7.16
CA SER A 69 -1.05 15.31 -8.26
C SER A 69 -0.31 14.66 -9.44
N ASP A 70 -0.11 13.35 -9.42
CA ASP A 70 0.65 12.62 -10.42
C ASP A 70 -0.15 11.41 -10.91
N ILE A 71 -0.76 11.57 -12.08
CA ILE A 71 -1.55 10.53 -12.74
C ILE A 71 -0.69 9.29 -13.07
N ASN A 72 0.62 9.45 -13.21
CA ASN A 72 1.54 8.37 -13.54
C ASN A 72 1.94 7.55 -12.32
N ALA A 73 1.65 8.02 -11.10
CA ALA A 73 1.98 7.31 -9.86
C ALA A 73 1.41 5.88 -9.80
N TYR A 74 0.26 5.66 -10.45
CA TYR A 74 -0.35 4.34 -10.62
C TYR A 74 0.49 3.34 -11.44
N SER A 75 1.54 3.79 -12.10
CA SER A 75 2.42 2.99 -12.95
C SER A 75 3.85 2.87 -12.41
N TYR A 76 4.14 3.52 -11.28
CA TYR A 76 5.46 3.43 -10.66
C TYR A 76 5.74 2.03 -10.16
N THR A 77 6.99 1.61 -10.36
CA THR A 77 7.53 0.35 -9.89
C THR A 77 8.49 0.61 -8.75
N TYR A 78 8.37 -0.19 -7.70
CA TYR A 78 9.23 -0.10 -6.53
C TYR A 78 10.11 -1.35 -6.44
N ASP A 79 11.42 -1.18 -6.56
CA ASP A 79 12.37 -2.29 -6.40
C ASP A 79 12.42 -2.79 -4.95
N LYS A 80 12.26 -1.86 -4.01
CA LYS A 80 12.29 -2.09 -2.57
C LYS A 80 11.36 -1.11 -1.86
N VAL A 81 10.61 -1.62 -0.88
CA VAL A 81 9.84 -0.82 0.08
C VAL A 81 10.10 -1.34 1.48
N GLU A 82 10.07 -0.45 2.47
CA GLU A 82 10.25 -0.79 3.88
C GLU A 82 9.26 0.03 4.71
N MET A 83 8.50 -0.63 5.58
CA MET A 83 7.73 0.02 6.64
C MET A 83 8.49 -0.15 7.94
N LYS A 84 8.76 0.95 8.65
CA LYS A 84 9.49 0.95 9.92
C LYS A 84 8.73 1.82 10.91
N ILE A 85 8.67 1.37 12.15
CA ILE A 85 8.11 2.13 13.27
C ILE A 85 9.23 2.49 14.24
N ARG A 86 8.99 3.53 15.03
CA ARG A 86 9.89 4.00 16.08
C ARG A 86 9.04 4.67 17.15
N ASP A 87 9.53 4.68 18.38
CA ASP A 87 8.85 5.37 19.49
C ASP A 87 8.62 6.84 19.15
N ALA A 88 7.45 7.34 19.53
CA ALA A 88 7.06 8.72 19.27
C ALA A 88 7.96 9.72 20.01
N ASP A 89 8.55 9.33 21.12
CA ASP A 89 9.47 10.11 21.96
C ASP A 89 10.96 9.78 21.73
N PHE A 90 11.26 9.05 20.65
CA PHE A 90 12.64 8.68 20.31
C PHE A 90 13.54 9.92 20.19
N GLY A 91 14.53 10.01 21.08
CA GLY A 91 15.48 11.12 21.18
C GLY A 91 15.25 12.06 22.37
N PHE A 92 14.04 12.08 22.95
CA PHE A 92 13.72 12.88 24.14
C PHE A 92 13.84 12.03 25.43
N CYS A 93 13.39 10.78 25.39
CA CYS A 93 13.54 9.81 26.46
C CYS A 93 14.29 8.59 25.93
N ARG A 94 15.34 8.13 26.62
CA ARG A 94 15.83 6.75 26.47
C ARG A 94 14.85 5.78 27.14
N GLY A 95 13.60 5.79 26.68
CA GLY A 95 12.50 4.97 27.18
C GLY A 95 12.07 5.31 28.60
N SER A 96 10.77 5.29 28.86
CA SER A 96 10.21 5.18 30.20
C SER A 96 10.48 3.82 30.87
N LEU A 97 11.52 3.08 30.45
CA LEU A 97 12.06 1.92 31.13
C LEU A 97 13.25 2.36 31.99
N LYS A 98 12.94 3.15 33.01
CA LYS A 98 13.74 3.19 34.24
C LYS A 98 13.15 2.18 35.21
N PHE A 99 13.57 0.93 35.11
CA PHE A 99 13.56 -0.02 36.22
C PHE A 99 14.85 -0.81 36.18
#